data_AF-A0AAW9TUD9-F1
#
_entry.id   AF-A0AAW9TUD9-F1
#
_cell.length_a   1.000
_cell.length_b   1.000
_cell.length_c   1.000
_cell.angle_alpha   90.00
_cell.angle_beta   90.00
_cell.angle_gamma   90.00
#
_symmetry.space_group_name_H-M   'P 1'
#
loop_
_entity.id
_entity.type
_entity.pdbx_description
1 polymer ?
#
loop_
_entity_poly.entity_id
_entity_poly.type
_entity_poly.pdbx_seq_one_letter_code
_entity_poly.pdbx_strand_id
1 'polypeptide(L)'
;MRSEWAAAMAININDPQADALTRTFARMAGLSIREAIVTAMKEAIDRRRNREKPLETARRLREKHGIVIGGAASKPLQREAYDEMWDDLVQW
;
A
#
# COMPACT_ATOMS: atom_id res chain seq x y z
N MET A 1 1.75 -3.89 -19.95
CA MET A 1 0.35 -4.32 -20.15
C MET A 1 -0.36 -4.50 -18.80
N ARG A 2 -0.78 -3.41 -18.14
CA ARG A 2 -1.50 -3.42 -16.84
C ARG A 2 -2.38 -2.16 -16.66
N SER A 3 -3.09 -1.74 -17.71
CA SER A 3 -3.88 -0.50 -17.71
C SER A 3 -5.36 -0.68 -18.04
N GLU A 4 -5.82 -1.90 -18.29
CA GLU A 4 -7.21 -2.14 -18.73
C GLU A 4 -8.16 -2.57 -17.60
N TRP A 5 -7.64 -2.94 -16.42
CA TRP A 5 -8.45 -3.44 -15.30
C TRP A 5 -8.98 -2.35 -14.35
N ALA A 6 -8.50 -1.11 -14.47
CA ALA A 6 -8.91 -0.01 -13.58
C ALA A 6 -10.17 0.72 -14.03
N ALA A 7 -10.50 0.70 -15.33
CA ALA A 7 -11.66 1.41 -15.87
C ALA A 7 -12.96 0.59 -15.82
N ALA A 8 -12.88 -0.73 -15.61
CA ALA A 8 -14.01 -1.65 -15.83
C ALA A 8 -14.77 -2.10 -14.57
N MET A 9 -14.45 -1.61 -13.36
CA MET A 9 -15.25 -1.92 -12.16
C MET A 9 -15.69 -0.65 -11.44
N ALA A 10 -16.75 -0.05 -11.94
CA ALA A 10 -17.56 0.84 -11.11
C ALA A 10 -18.18 -0.01 -9.99
N ILE A 11 -17.78 0.25 -8.74
CA ILE A 11 -18.44 -0.34 -7.58
C ILE A 11 -19.76 0.40 -7.42
N ASN A 12 -20.87 -0.25 -7.76
CA ASN A 12 -22.19 0.24 -7.42
C ASN A 12 -22.50 -0.12 -5.96
N ILE A 13 -22.51 0.88 -5.08
CA ILE A 13 -22.82 0.70 -3.66
C ILE A 13 -24.33 0.81 -3.50
N ASN A 14 -25.04 -0.31 -3.59
CA ASN A 14 -26.49 -0.40 -3.32
C ASN A 14 -26.80 -0.80 -1.86
N ASP A 15 -25.77 -0.90 -1.01
CA ASP A 15 -25.93 -1.25 0.39
C ASP A 15 -26.32 0.01 1.21
N PRO A 16 -27.49 0.02 1.88
CA PRO A 16 -27.97 1.18 2.63
C PRO A 16 -27.02 1.59 3.77
N GLN A 17 -26.33 0.61 4.37
CA GLN A 17 -25.39 0.88 5.46
C GLN A 17 -24.13 1.60 4.93
N ALA A 18 -23.59 1.16 3.80
CA ALA A 18 -22.45 1.79 3.15
C ALA A 18 -22.76 3.21 2.65
N ASP A 19 -23.97 3.47 2.13
CA ASP A 19 -24.41 4.83 1.77
C ASP A 19 -24.49 5.73 3.01
N ALA A 20 -25.11 5.26 4.11
CA ALA A 20 -25.22 6.02 5.36
C ALA A 20 -23.84 6.37 5.96
N LEU A 21 -22.92 5.40 5.96
CA LEU A 21 -21.54 5.60 6.42
C LEU A 21 -20.80 6.62 5.54
N THR A 22 -20.93 6.49 4.22
CA THR A 22 -20.28 7.38 3.26
C THR A 22 -20.79 8.81 3.40
N ARG A 23 -22.11 9.00 3.52
CA ARG A 23 -22.72 10.33 3.73
C ARG A 23 -22.26 10.96 5.04
N THR A 24 -22.15 10.15 6.09
CA THR A 24 -21.68 10.63 7.39
C THR A 24 -20.23 11.09 7.30
N PHE A 25 -19.37 10.27 6.70
CA PHE A 25 -17.96 10.60 6.51
C PHE A 25 -17.77 11.82 5.61
N ALA A 26 -18.49 11.91 4.48
CA ALA A 26 -18.46 13.06 3.58
C ALA A 26 -18.82 14.36 4.30
N ARG A 27 -19.87 14.34 5.13
CA ARG A 27 -20.29 15.50 5.94
C ARG A 27 -19.22 15.90 6.94
N MET A 28 -18.61 14.94 7.63
CA MET A 28 -17.56 15.20 8.61
C MET A 28 -16.28 15.75 7.97
N ALA A 29 -15.91 15.22 6.81
CA ALA A 29 -14.69 15.60 6.10
C ALA A 29 -14.86 16.83 5.19
N GLY A 30 -16.09 17.32 4.99
CA GLY A 30 -16.37 18.41 4.05
C GLY A 30 -16.11 18.02 2.59
N LEU A 31 -16.21 16.73 2.26
CA LEU A 31 -15.89 16.17 0.95
C LEU A 31 -17.18 15.81 0.19
N SER A 32 -17.10 15.73 -1.14
CA SER A 32 -18.16 15.06 -1.91
C SER A 32 -18.20 13.57 -1.58
N ILE A 33 -19.35 12.91 -1.82
CA ILE A 33 -19.53 11.47 -1.60
C ILE A 33 -18.42 10.66 -2.30
N ARG A 34 -18.07 11.03 -3.53
CA ARG A 34 -17.01 10.34 -4.30
C ARG A 34 -15.64 10.49 -3.66
N GLU A 35 -15.28 11.71 -3.24
CA GLU A 35 -14.00 12.00 -2.58
C GLU A 35 -13.90 11.30 -1.22
N ALA A 36 -15.01 11.28 -0.48
CA ALA A 36 -15.14 10.58 0.79
C ALA A 36 -14.87 9.07 0.65
N ILE A 37 -15.43 8.42 -0.38
CA ILE A 37 -15.16 6.99 -0.65
C ILE A 37 -13.68 6.74 -0.92
N VAL A 38 -13.08 7.51 -1.83
CA VAL A 38 -11.68 7.31 -2.22
C VAL A 38 -10.74 7.54 -1.03
N THR A 39 -11.02 8.58 -0.24
CA THR A 39 -10.22 8.95 0.94
C THR A 39 -10.33 7.89 2.02
N ALA A 40 -11.55 7.47 2.39
CA ALA A 40 -11.77 6.43 3.38
C ALA A 40 -11.07 5.12 3.01
N MET A 41 -11.11 4.73 1.73
CA MET A 41 -10.46 3.50 1.26
C MET A 41 -8.94 3.61 1.29
N LYS A 42 -8.36 4.75 0.90
CA LYS A 42 -6.91 4.99 1.02
C LYS A 42 -6.46 4.89 2.47
N GLU A 43 -7.13 5.61 3.37
CA GLU A 43 -6.81 5.59 4.80
C GLU A 43 -6.99 4.21 5.43
N ALA A 44 -8.02 3.45 5.04
CA ALA A 44 -8.24 2.10 5.54
C ALA A 44 -7.12 1.15 5.10
N ILE A 45 -6.65 1.28 3.85
CA ILE A 45 -5.51 0.51 3.32
C ILE A 45 -4.23 0.92 4.06
N ASP A 46 -3.96 2.21 4.20
CA ASP A 46 -2.75 2.70 4.84
C ASP A 46 -2.72 2.34 6.34
N ARG A 47 -3.87 2.43 7.03
CA ARG A 47 -4.00 1.96 8.42
C ARG A 47 -3.80 0.45 8.55
N ARG A 48 -4.06 -0.34 7.52
CA ARG A 48 -3.75 -1.78 7.50
C ARG A 48 -2.27 -2.03 7.21
N ARG A 49 -1.68 -1.27 6.28
CA ARG A 49 -0.25 -1.35 5.94
C ARG A 49 0.66 -0.90 7.09
N ASN A 50 0.34 0.22 7.74
CA ASN A 50 1.11 0.74 8.86
C ASN A 50 0.95 -0.09 10.15
N ARG A 51 0.00 -1.04 10.19
CA ARG A 51 -0.08 -2.06 11.24
C ARG A 51 0.83 -3.26 11.00
N GLU A 52 1.21 -3.51 9.75
CA GLU A 52 2.20 -4.54 9.40
C GLU A 52 3.59 -3.99 9.76
N LYS A 53 4.34 -4.70 10.63
CA LYS A 53 5.70 -4.27 10.96
C LYS A 53 6.56 -4.32 9.68
N PRO A 54 7.59 -3.47 9.51
CA PRO A 54 8.46 -3.50 8.33
C PRO A 54 8.99 -4.90 7.98
N LEU A 55 9.29 -5.72 8.99
CA LEU A 55 9.71 -7.11 8.84
C LEU A 55 8.62 -8.03 8.25
N GLU A 56 7.37 -7.83 8.64
CA GLU A 56 6.21 -8.57 8.14
C GLU A 56 5.89 -8.18 6.70
N THR A 57 5.96 -6.89 6.37
CA THR A 57 5.83 -6.38 5.00
C THR A 57 6.94 -6.95 4.11
N ALA A 58 8.19 -6.92 4.57
CA ALA A 58 9.30 -7.50 3.86
C ALA A 58 9.11 -9.01 3.66
N ARG A 59 8.59 -9.74 4.67
CA ARG A 59 8.27 -11.17 4.55
C ARG A 59 7.18 -11.42 3.49
N ARG A 60 6.06 -10.71 3.54
CA ARG A 60 4.97 -10.86 2.57
C ARG A 60 5.41 -10.55 1.15
N LEU A 61 6.26 -9.53 0.96
CA LEU A 61 6.83 -9.19 -0.35
C LEU A 61 7.74 -10.31 -0.84
N ARG A 62 8.59 -10.87 0.03
CA ARG A 62 9.44 -12.03 -0.32
C ARG A 62 8.61 -13.24 -0.75
N GLU A 63 7.58 -13.59 0.01
CA GLU A 63 6.66 -14.68 -0.33
C GLU A 63 5.97 -14.45 -1.68
N LYS A 64 5.44 -13.24 -1.91
CA LYS A 64 4.80 -12.87 -3.19
C LYS A 64 5.73 -13.02 -4.39
N HIS A 65 7.02 -12.74 -4.22
CA HIS A 65 8.02 -12.79 -5.27
C HIS A 65 8.83 -14.10 -5.28
N GLY A 66 8.50 -15.08 -4.44
CA GLY A 66 9.21 -16.36 -4.35
C GLY A 66 10.65 -16.24 -3.84
N ILE A 67 10.98 -15.16 -3.12
CA ILE A 67 12.34 -14.88 -2.63
C ILE A 67 12.56 -15.62 -1.31
N VAL A 68 13.46 -16.60 -1.31
CA VAL A 68 13.91 -17.29 -0.10
C VAL A 68 15.22 -16.68 0.37
N ILE A 69 15.26 -16.16 1.60
CA ILE A 69 16.50 -15.68 2.21
C ILE A 69 17.27 -16.89 2.74
N GLY A 70 18.32 -17.29 2.03
CA GLY A 70 19.30 -18.26 2.52
C GLY A 70 20.14 -17.69 3.67
N GLY A 71 20.84 -18.55 4.42
CA GLY A 71 21.55 -18.17 5.66
C GLY A 71 22.66 -17.10 5.50
N ALA A 72 23.12 -16.82 4.28
CA ALA A 72 24.03 -15.70 4.01
C ALA A 72 23.29 -14.36 3.86
N ALA A 73 22.06 -14.38 3.33
CA ALA A 73 21.24 -13.19 3.07
C ALA A 73 20.48 -12.68 4.31
N SER A 74 20.57 -13.39 5.44
CA SER A 74 20.07 -12.95 6.75
C SER A 74 21.10 -12.20 7.57
N LYS A 75 22.36 -12.14 7.10
CA LYS A 75 23.41 -11.33 7.71
C LYS A 75 23.39 -9.93 7.11
N PRO A 76 23.55 -8.87 7.93
CA PRO A 76 23.78 -7.53 7.39
C PRO A 76 24.94 -7.57 6.41
N LEU A 77 24.80 -6.87 5.28
CA LEU A 77 25.92 -6.63 4.38
C LEU A 77 26.97 -5.77 5.11
N GLN A 78 28.22 -5.87 4.65
CA GLN A 78 29.26 -4.97 5.11
C GLN A 78 28.90 -3.53 4.74
N ARG A 79 29.33 -2.57 5.57
CA ARG A 79 28.97 -1.16 5.40
C ARG A 79 29.34 -0.63 4.02
N GLU A 80 30.48 -1.06 3.50
CA GLU A 80 31.02 -0.66 2.21
C GLU A 80 30.06 -0.98 1.06
N ALA A 81 29.31 -2.09 1.15
CA ALA A 81 28.30 -2.45 0.16
C ALA A 81 27.06 -1.54 0.21
N TYR A 82 26.73 -0.99 1.39
CA TYR A 82 25.67 0.01 1.51
C TYR A 82 26.10 1.37 0.96
N ASP A 83 27.34 1.77 1.23
CA ASP A 83 27.91 3.03 0.73
C ASP A 83 27.99 3.02 -0.81
N GLU A 84 28.44 1.91 -1.42
CA GLU A 84 28.48 1.73 -2.88
C GLU A 84 27.07 1.83 -3.53
N MET A 85 26.08 1.13 -2.98
CA MET A 85 24.69 1.21 -3.48
C MET A 85 24.09 2.61 -3.35
N TRP A 86 24.53 3.38 -2.35
CA TRP A 86 24.05 4.73 -2.12
C TRP A 86 24.66 5.72 -3.11
N ASP A 87 25.95 5.59 -3.41
CA ASP A 87 26.65 6.43 -4.39
C ASP A 87 26.09 6.25 -5.81
N ASP A 88 25.66 5.04 -6.18
CA ASP A 88 24.99 4.74 -7.45
C ASP A 88 23.62 5.44 -7.60
N LEU A 89 22.91 5.69 -6.48
CA LEU A 89 21.61 6.36 -6.48
C LEU A 89 21.70 7.88 -6.63
N VAL A 90 22.87 8.47 -6.40
CA VAL A 90 23.09 9.93 -6.37
C VAL A 90 23.57 10.48 -7.74
N GLN A 91 23.69 9.62 -8.76
CA GLN A 91 24.12 10.00 -10.11
C GLN A 91 22.99 10.47 -11.05
N TRP A 92 21.84 10.93 -10.52
CA TRP A 92 20.70 11.48 -11.29
C TRP A 92 20.39 12.93 -10.94
#